data_AF-A0A6G6K7V4-F1
#
_entry.id   AF-A0A6G6K7V4-F1
#
_cell.length_a   1.000
_cell.length_b   1.000
_cell.length_c   1.000
_cell.angle_alpha   90.00
_cell.angle_beta   90.00
_cell.angle_gamma   90.00
#
_symmetry.space_group_name_H-M   'P 1'
#
loop_
_entity.id
_entity.type
_entity.pdbx_description
1 polymer ?
#
loop_
_entity_poly.entity_id
_entity_poly.type
_entity_poly.pdbx_seq_one_letter_code
_entity_poly.pdbx_strand_id
1 'polypeptide(L)'
;MRGTCVSWRSEVCATRLFRGTLPNASRACKNCFAIEWVTNSSHISAHRHCQSGRVILQSARVLTTEQILALSPDDSSAKAAKGLLAPAKWPTLGYDETAIWGECQGSGSKPYQVSIDVSGPTFKCTCPSRKFPCKHGLALYLLLAQKQSAFTATAQPAWTSEWLSGRKDRAEKKAEKEAAKEAGIVAAPPDPVAAAKREAKRLDRMLTGAKDLERWLADLIKHGIGELPTKPSSFWRDAAARLVDAQASGLANGVKQMESLVNSGAGWPERLIAHMGRVQLLIDAMSRLEELPEPLRAEVRAAGGWPMEREEVLAEGERVTDVWMVCGQSFEENERLWERRVWLKGTKTVRHALLLDFSHGQRRYEQGFVNGTSFEATLAYFPANHLLRALLVDAPRMTQTTAGQAFAATSWDAALDEISDACARNPWLQRLPLGLAEAIPVYHEGQWTARDPAGREARMSISADDAWELAALSGGRAMTIFGEWNGEQWRPLTAWTKDSSQVAWTETVVTAS
;
A
#
# COMPACT_ATOMS: atom_id res chain seq x y z
N MET A 1 6.59 -48.99 -31.25
CA MET A 1 7.24 -49.24 -32.56
C MET A 1 7.20 -47.95 -33.37
N ARG A 2 8.36 -47.52 -33.87
CA ARG A 2 8.63 -46.39 -34.80
C ARG A 2 8.16 -45.00 -34.36
N GLY A 3 9.05 -44.32 -33.62
CA GLY A 3 9.08 -42.87 -33.52
C GLY A 3 9.92 -42.26 -34.64
N THR A 4 9.48 -41.09 -35.13
CA THR A 4 10.23 -40.22 -36.04
C THR A 4 10.74 -39.02 -35.27
N CYS A 5 12.05 -38.85 -35.33
CA CYS A 5 12.87 -37.80 -34.74
C CYS A 5 12.96 -36.63 -35.73
N VAL A 6 12.76 -35.40 -35.27
CA VAL A 6 13.23 -34.20 -35.98
C VAL A 6 13.91 -33.28 -34.98
N SER A 7 15.23 -33.20 -35.10
CA SER A 7 16.13 -32.27 -34.44
C SER A 7 16.15 -30.93 -35.16
N TRP A 8 16.24 -29.82 -34.44
CA TRP A 8 16.90 -28.61 -34.93
C TRP A 8 17.82 -28.02 -33.86
N ARG A 9 19.02 -27.68 -34.31
CA ARG A 9 20.24 -27.44 -33.55
C ARG A 9 20.33 -26.02 -32.99
N SER A 10 20.98 -25.95 -31.84
CA SER A 10 21.73 -24.82 -31.31
C SER A 10 22.95 -24.50 -32.20
N GLU A 11 23.22 -23.22 -32.46
CA GLU A 11 24.56 -22.79 -32.87
C GLU A 11 24.97 -21.50 -32.15
N VAL A 12 26.03 -21.68 -31.36
CA VAL A 12 26.87 -20.69 -30.70
C VAL A 12 27.79 -20.08 -31.77
N CYS A 13 27.96 -18.76 -31.79
CA CYS A 13 29.09 -18.16 -32.49
C CYS A 13 29.71 -17.06 -31.64
N ALA A 14 30.88 -17.37 -31.09
CA ALA A 14 31.76 -16.45 -30.40
C ALA A 14 32.87 -15.96 -31.34
N THR A 15 33.35 -14.74 -31.07
CA THR A 15 34.69 -14.21 -31.34
C THR A 15 35.02 -13.72 -32.75
N ARG A 16 35.25 -12.40 -32.89
CA ARG A 16 36.53 -11.87 -33.42
C ARG A 16 36.75 -10.40 -33.10
N LEU A 17 37.88 -10.18 -32.43
CA LEU A 17 38.60 -8.91 -32.23
C LEU A 17 39.03 -8.30 -33.56
N PHE A 18 38.97 -6.97 -33.68
CA PHE A 18 39.93 -6.22 -34.50
C PHE A 18 40.25 -4.86 -33.86
N ARG A 19 41.54 -4.68 -33.55
CA ARG A 19 42.22 -3.40 -33.28
C ARG A 19 42.43 -2.68 -34.61
N GLY A 20 42.33 -1.35 -34.63
CA GLY A 20 42.71 -0.55 -35.79
C GLY A 20 42.64 0.95 -35.53
N THR A 21 43.79 1.60 -35.58
CA THR A 21 44.17 2.99 -35.30
C THR A 21 43.62 4.06 -36.25
N LEU A 22 43.58 5.30 -35.72
CA LEU A 22 43.35 6.61 -36.38
C LEU A 22 44.16 6.84 -37.67
N PRO A 23 43.73 7.78 -38.54
CA PRO A 23 44.39 9.09 -38.56
C PRO A 23 43.49 10.34 -38.74
N ASN A 24 44.03 11.47 -38.29
CA ASN A 24 43.59 12.86 -38.42
C ASN A 24 43.51 13.36 -39.89
N ALA A 25 42.55 14.26 -40.19
CA ALA A 25 42.81 15.66 -40.58
C ALA A 25 41.59 16.39 -41.21
N SER A 26 41.23 17.53 -40.58
CA SER A 26 40.80 18.83 -41.15
C SER A 26 39.59 18.96 -42.10
N ARG A 27 38.57 19.71 -41.65
CA ARG A 27 38.05 20.99 -42.21
C ARG A 27 36.72 21.33 -41.50
N ALA A 28 36.74 22.29 -40.59
CA ALA A 28 36.34 23.68 -40.80
C ALA A 28 34.82 23.90 -40.94
N CYS A 29 34.16 24.36 -39.87
CA CYS A 29 33.13 25.37 -39.99
C CYS A 29 33.11 26.24 -38.73
N LYS A 30 33.37 27.54 -38.95
CA LYS A 30 33.38 28.63 -37.98
C LYS A 30 31.93 29.06 -37.73
N ASN A 31 31.59 29.40 -36.48
CA ASN A 31 31.09 30.74 -36.17
C ASN A 31 31.06 30.97 -34.65
N CYS A 32 31.85 31.97 -34.27
CA CYS A 32 31.91 32.61 -32.97
C CYS A 32 30.60 33.32 -32.65
N PHE A 33 30.25 33.45 -31.37
CA PHE A 33 30.08 34.78 -30.77
C PHE A 33 30.46 34.75 -29.29
N ALA A 34 31.28 35.73 -28.93
CA ALA A 34 32.03 35.85 -27.69
C ALA A 34 31.21 36.51 -26.58
N ILE A 35 31.62 36.17 -25.36
CA ILE A 35 31.26 36.81 -24.10
C ILE A 35 32.04 38.12 -24.00
N GLU A 36 31.34 39.24 -23.78
CA GLU A 36 31.95 40.48 -23.28
C GLU A 36 31.32 40.86 -21.94
N TRP A 37 32.19 40.97 -20.94
CA TRP A 37 31.92 41.52 -19.63
C TRP A 37 31.93 43.05 -19.73
N VAL A 38 30.79 43.68 -19.47
CA VAL A 38 30.74 45.11 -19.14
C VAL A 38 30.11 45.28 -17.77
N THR A 39 30.93 45.79 -16.85
CA THR A 39 30.55 46.28 -15.54
C THR A 39 29.67 47.53 -15.68
N ASN A 40 28.47 47.52 -15.12
CA ASN A 40 27.91 48.75 -14.56
C ASN A 40 27.01 48.44 -13.35
N SER A 41 27.42 48.97 -12.21
CA SER A 41 26.76 48.88 -10.92
C SER A 41 25.77 50.02 -10.77
N SER A 42 24.49 49.71 -10.60
CA SER A 42 23.53 50.35 -9.68
C SER A 42 22.08 50.01 -10.11
N HIS A 43 21.21 49.70 -9.15
CA HIS A 43 19.79 49.32 -9.29
C HIS A 43 19.41 47.87 -9.60
N ILE A 44 20.00 46.87 -8.93
CA ILE A 44 19.36 45.53 -8.79
C ILE A 44 19.61 45.00 -7.37
N SER A 45 18.76 45.35 -6.41
CA SER A 45 18.80 44.72 -5.08
C SER A 45 17.42 44.38 -4.48
N ALA A 46 16.32 44.99 -4.94
CA ALA A 46 15.01 44.72 -4.35
C ALA A 46 14.16 43.64 -5.08
N HIS A 47 14.44 43.31 -6.35
CA HIS A 47 13.57 42.42 -7.14
C HIS A 47 13.98 40.93 -7.19
N ARG A 48 15.23 40.57 -6.87
CA ARG A 48 15.67 39.16 -6.92
C ARG A 48 15.19 38.29 -5.75
N HIS A 49 14.98 38.89 -4.56
CA HIS A 49 14.46 38.15 -3.40
C HIS A 49 12.95 37.86 -3.48
N CYS A 50 12.19 38.69 -4.20
CA CYS A 50 10.75 38.47 -4.40
C CYS A 50 10.45 37.43 -5.50
N GLN A 51 11.31 37.34 -6.53
CA GLN A 51 11.16 36.32 -7.57
C GLN A 51 11.73 34.94 -7.16
N SER A 52 12.73 34.85 -6.29
CA SER A 52 13.26 33.55 -5.83
C SER A 52 12.31 32.82 -4.87
N GLY A 53 11.53 33.54 -4.06
CA GLY A 53 10.54 32.94 -3.16
C GLY A 53 9.34 32.31 -3.89
N ARG A 54 9.01 32.80 -5.09
CA ARG A 54 7.88 32.31 -5.92
C ARG A 54 8.17 30.99 -6.65
N VAL A 55 9.45 30.62 -6.78
CA VAL A 55 9.90 29.54 -7.68
C VAL A 55 10.19 28.23 -6.93
N ILE A 56 10.36 28.26 -5.60
CA ILE A 56 10.85 27.09 -4.84
C ILE A 56 9.74 26.17 -4.34
N LEU A 57 8.50 26.64 -4.19
CA LEU A 57 7.35 25.73 -4.17
C LEU A 57 7.05 25.32 -5.62
N GLN A 58 7.96 24.56 -6.23
CA GLN A 58 7.69 23.88 -7.49
C GLN A 58 6.32 23.19 -7.34
N SER A 59 5.47 23.37 -8.34
CA SER A 59 4.21 22.64 -8.52
C SER A 59 4.42 21.12 -8.36
N ALA A 60 5.67 20.65 -8.57
CA ALA A 60 6.41 19.65 -7.79
C ALA A 60 5.66 18.78 -6.77
N ARG A 61 5.48 19.40 -5.59
CA ARG A 61 5.30 18.72 -4.29
C ARG A 61 3.95 19.01 -3.63
N VAL A 62 3.16 19.90 -4.21
CA VAL A 62 1.86 20.28 -3.66
C VAL A 62 0.79 19.42 -4.34
N LEU A 63 0.11 18.61 -3.55
CA LEU A 63 -1.03 17.83 -4.02
C LEU A 63 -2.13 18.74 -4.57
N THR A 64 -2.85 18.27 -5.59
CA THR A 64 -4.05 18.95 -6.10
C THR A 64 -5.14 19.03 -5.03
N THR A 65 -6.13 19.91 -5.21
CA THR A 65 -7.25 20.04 -4.25
C THR A 65 -7.94 18.70 -4.04
N GLU A 66 -8.15 17.96 -5.12
CA GLU A 66 -8.80 16.65 -5.15
C GLU A 66 -7.96 15.62 -4.38
N GLN A 67 -6.65 15.56 -4.63
CA GLN A 67 -5.72 14.68 -3.91
C GLN A 67 -5.62 14.99 -2.42
N ILE A 68 -5.70 16.27 -2.03
CA ILE A 68 -5.72 16.66 -0.62
C ILE A 68 -7.03 16.22 0.04
N LEU A 69 -8.16 16.35 -0.64
CA LEU A 69 -9.45 15.88 -0.14
C LEU A 69 -9.48 14.35 0.00
N ALA A 70 -8.77 13.62 -0.86
CA ALA A 70 -8.63 12.16 -0.76
C ALA A 70 -7.85 11.69 0.49
N LEU A 71 -7.10 12.58 1.17
CA LEU A 71 -6.51 12.30 2.48
C LEU A 71 -7.52 12.42 3.62
N SER A 72 -8.74 12.90 3.36
CA SER A 72 -9.74 13.11 4.41
C SER A 72 -10.21 11.80 5.03
N PRO A 73 -10.36 11.73 6.36
CA PRO A 73 -10.91 10.53 7.00
C PRO A 73 -12.40 10.31 6.69
N ASP A 74 -13.14 11.36 6.33
CA ASP A 74 -14.55 11.31 5.91
C ASP A 74 -15.00 12.62 5.22
N ASP A 75 -16.18 12.59 4.59
CA ASP A 75 -16.77 13.74 3.89
C ASP A 75 -17.09 14.93 4.79
N SER A 76 -17.48 14.66 6.04
CA SER A 76 -17.78 15.71 7.01
C SER A 76 -16.54 16.56 7.33
N SER A 77 -15.38 15.92 7.40
CA SER A 77 -14.08 16.54 7.64
C SER A 77 -13.62 17.35 6.44
N ALA A 78 -13.81 16.80 5.23
CA ALA A 78 -13.54 17.50 3.97
C ALA A 78 -14.40 18.77 3.82
N LYS A 79 -15.71 18.67 4.09
CA LYS A 79 -16.63 19.82 4.06
C LYS A 79 -16.27 20.87 5.11
N ALA A 80 -15.94 20.46 6.33
CA ALA A 80 -15.53 21.37 7.39
C ALA A 80 -14.20 22.08 7.08
N ALA A 81 -13.26 21.41 6.39
CA ALA A 81 -12.00 22.01 5.97
C ALA A 81 -12.20 23.14 4.95
N LYS A 82 -13.13 22.97 3.99
CA LYS A 82 -13.48 24.01 3.01
C LYS A 82 -13.96 25.31 3.68
N GLY A 83 -14.59 25.22 4.85
CA GLY A 83 -15.02 26.38 5.65
C GLY A 83 -13.88 27.19 6.27
N LEU A 84 -12.63 26.72 6.21
CA LEU A 84 -11.45 27.36 6.83
C LEU A 84 -10.47 27.94 5.80
N LEU A 85 -10.84 28.02 4.52
CA LEU A 85 -9.97 28.49 3.42
C LEU A 85 -9.86 30.02 3.29
N ALA A 86 -10.32 30.78 4.29
CA ALA A 86 -10.15 32.22 4.34
C ALA A 86 -8.84 32.55 5.06
N PRO A 87 -7.85 33.21 4.41
CA PRO A 87 -6.57 33.57 5.06
C PRO A 87 -6.75 34.37 6.35
N ALA A 88 -7.82 35.16 6.47
CA ALA A 88 -8.15 35.90 7.69
C ALA A 88 -8.39 35.02 8.93
N LYS A 89 -8.68 33.72 8.75
CA LYS A 89 -8.79 32.74 9.86
C LYS A 89 -7.44 32.20 10.31
N TRP A 90 -6.36 32.59 9.64
CA TRP A 90 -5.01 32.09 9.86
C TRP A 90 -4.07 33.25 10.15
N PRO A 91 -3.92 33.66 11.43
CA PRO A 91 -3.01 34.75 11.81
C PRO A 91 -1.57 34.54 11.31
N THR A 92 -1.14 33.27 11.24
CA THR A 92 0.19 32.90 10.78
C THR A 92 0.06 31.83 9.70
N LEU A 93 0.74 32.04 8.56
CA LEU A 93 0.92 31.07 7.48
C LEU A 93 2.37 31.13 7.00
N GLY A 94 3.10 30.04 7.19
CA GLY A 94 4.50 29.95 6.79
C GLY A 94 4.83 28.62 6.12
N TYR A 95 5.95 28.62 5.42
CA TYR A 95 6.48 27.44 4.75
C TYR A 95 8.01 27.49 4.66
N ASP A 96 8.58 26.30 4.45
CA ASP A 96 9.92 26.10 3.92
C ASP A 96 9.95 24.93 2.91
N GLU A 97 11.13 24.39 2.62
CA GLU A 97 11.32 23.30 1.65
C GLU A 97 10.70 21.95 2.08
N THR A 98 10.48 21.77 3.37
CA THR A 98 10.12 20.48 3.99
C THR A 98 8.74 20.49 4.66
N ALA A 99 8.26 21.65 5.09
CA ALA A 99 7.03 21.75 5.83
C ALA A 99 6.25 23.04 5.55
N ILE A 100 4.94 22.97 5.79
CA ILE A 100 4.06 24.13 5.91
C ILE A 100 3.46 24.17 7.30
N TRP A 101 3.18 25.37 7.78
CA TRP A 101 2.58 25.56 9.09
C TRP A 101 1.63 26.75 9.11
N GLY A 102 0.71 26.71 10.05
CA GLY A 102 -0.17 27.83 10.31
C GLY A 102 -0.87 27.73 11.65
N GLU A 103 -1.38 28.87 12.09
CA GLU A 103 -2.20 28.97 13.29
C GLU A 103 -3.64 29.20 12.84
N CYS A 104 -4.55 28.28 13.14
CA CYS A 104 -5.96 28.44 12.79
C CYS A 104 -6.72 29.02 13.99
N GLN A 105 -7.40 30.14 13.80
CA GLN A 105 -8.26 30.73 14.83
C GLN A 105 -9.47 29.80 15.07
N GLY A 106 -9.53 29.23 16.28
CA GLY A 106 -10.64 28.41 16.75
C GLY A 106 -11.60 29.20 17.65
N SER A 107 -12.53 28.48 18.28
CA SER A 107 -13.45 29.03 19.28
C SER A 107 -12.79 29.35 20.63
N GLY A 108 -11.54 28.95 20.83
CA GLY A 108 -10.75 29.23 22.05
C GLY A 108 -9.87 30.47 21.91
N SER A 109 -9.26 30.88 23.04
CA SER A 109 -8.36 32.04 23.11
C SER A 109 -6.99 31.81 22.45
N LYS A 110 -6.55 30.55 22.34
CA LYS A 110 -5.29 30.18 21.66
C LYS A 110 -5.60 29.56 20.28
N PRO A 111 -5.00 30.05 19.19
CA PRO A 111 -5.10 29.41 17.88
C PRO A 111 -4.59 27.97 17.90
N TYR A 112 -5.18 27.11 17.06
CA TYR A 112 -4.67 25.76 16.86
C TYR A 112 -3.44 25.81 15.97
N GLN A 113 -2.33 25.26 16.45
CA GLN A 113 -1.09 25.13 15.69
C GLN A 113 -1.21 23.91 14.78
N VAL A 114 -0.91 24.10 13.49
CA VAL A 114 -1.02 23.10 12.45
C VAL A 114 0.31 23.06 11.69
N SER A 115 0.91 21.88 11.58
CA SER A 115 2.11 21.63 10.77
C SER A 115 1.85 20.47 9.82
N ILE A 116 2.45 20.53 8.63
CA ILE A 116 2.42 19.46 7.64
C ILE A 116 3.83 19.28 7.09
N ASP A 117 4.36 18.07 7.17
CA ASP A 117 5.54 17.66 6.41
C ASP A 117 5.07 17.27 5.02
N VAL A 118 5.53 17.98 3.97
CA VAL A 118 5.05 17.81 2.60
C VAL A 118 5.84 16.77 1.79
N SER A 119 6.86 16.13 2.38
CA SER A 119 7.69 15.12 1.70
C SER A 119 6.94 13.79 1.51
N GLY A 120 6.20 13.35 2.52
CA GLY A 120 5.15 12.35 2.45
C GLY A 120 4.08 12.80 3.42
N PRO A 121 2.92 13.32 2.96
CA PRO A 121 2.11 14.27 3.71
C PRO A 121 1.73 13.72 5.08
N THR A 122 2.35 14.25 6.13
CA THR A 122 2.03 13.92 7.51
C THR A 122 1.59 15.17 8.25
N PHE A 123 0.63 15.01 9.16
CA PHE A 123 -0.05 16.13 9.77
C PHE A 123 0.24 16.19 11.28
N LYS A 124 0.25 17.40 11.82
CA LYS A 124 0.20 17.64 13.25
C LYS A 124 -0.73 18.81 13.51
N CYS A 125 -1.65 18.63 14.45
CA CYS A 125 -2.53 19.70 14.89
C CYS A 125 -2.73 19.61 16.40
N THR A 126 -2.87 20.74 17.07
CA THR A 126 -3.17 20.82 18.51
C THR A 126 -4.66 20.77 18.84
N CYS A 127 -5.55 20.64 17.85
CA CYS A 127 -6.98 20.57 18.08
C CYS A 127 -7.42 19.24 18.74
N PRO A 128 -8.52 19.21 19.52
CA PRO A 128 -8.99 18.01 20.23
C PRO A 128 -9.67 16.96 19.32
N SER A 129 -9.60 17.13 17.99
CA SER A 129 -10.22 16.21 17.02
C SER A 129 -9.60 14.82 17.10
N ARG A 130 -10.47 13.80 17.12
CA ARG A 130 -10.12 12.38 16.98
C ARG A 130 -10.03 11.93 15.51
N LYS A 131 -10.35 12.79 14.56
CA LYS A 131 -10.24 12.55 13.11
C LYS A 131 -8.91 13.09 12.61
N PHE A 132 -8.16 12.29 11.85
CA PHE A 132 -6.84 12.63 11.36
C PHE A 132 -6.65 12.15 9.89
N PRO A 133 -6.19 13.00 8.97
CA PRO A 133 -6.00 14.45 9.10
C PRO A 133 -7.28 15.17 9.55
N CYS A 134 -7.15 16.13 10.46
CA CYS A 134 -8.30 16.89 10.94
C CYS A 134 -8.68 17.99 9.94
N LYS A 135 -9.85 18.61 10.10
CA LYS A 135 -10.29 19.73 9.26
C LYS A 135 -9.26 20.87 9.14
N HIS A 136 -8.47 21.14 10.19
CA HIS A 136 -7.44 22.19 10.17
C HIS A 136 -6.22 21.77 9.35
N GLY A 137 -5.77 20.52 9.47
CA GLY A 137 -4.70 19.98 8.64
C GLY A 137 -5.08 19.97 7.16
N LEU A 138 -6.28 19.48 6.84
CA LEU A 138 -6.82 19.52 5.47
C LEU A 138 -6.92 20.96 4.95
N ALA A 139 -7.45 21.87 5.75
CA ALA A 139 -7.61 23.28 5.36
C ALA A 139 -6.27 23.99 5.11
N LEU A 140 -5.24 23.74 5.92
CA LEU A 140 -3.91 24.32 5.72
C LEU A 140 -3.32 23.86 4.38
N TYR A 141 -3.45 22.57 4.05
CA TYR A 141 -2.92 22.05 2.79
C TYR A 141 -3.70 22.56 1.58
N LEU A 142 -5.04 22.60 1.68
CA LEU A 142 -5.90 23.19 0.65
C LEU A 142 -5.60 24.68 0.42
N LEU A 143 -5.31 25.42 1.50
CA LEU A 143 -4.88 26.81 1.40
C LEU A 143 -3.58 26.94 0.64
N LEU A 144 -2.61 26.05 0.85
CA LEU A 144 -1.37 26.05 0.07
C LEU A 144 -1.65 25.82 -1.41
N ALA A 145 -2.49 24.83 -1.73
CA ALA A 145 -2.82 24.47 -3.11
C ALA A 145 -3.58 25.57 -3.86
N GLN A 146 -4.47 26.31 -3.18
CA GLN A 146 -5.35 27.30 -3.81
C GLN A 146 -4.85 28.74 -3.69
N LYS A 147 -4.13 29.07 -2.62
CA LYS A 147 -3.77 30.44 -2.24
C LYS A 147 -2.33 30.51 -1.75
N GLN A 148 -1.41 29.95 -2.54
CA GLN A 148 0.02 29.91 -2.22
C GLN A 148 0.60 31.30 -1.88
N SER A 149 0.10 32.37 -2.49
CA SER A 149 0.52 33.75 -2.19
C SER A 149 0.19 34.24 -0.77
N ALA A 150 -0.65 33.52 -0.01
CA ALA A 150 -0.94 33.82 1.39
C ALA A 150 0.13 33.29 2.35
N PHE A 151 1.06 32.44 1.87
CA PHE A 151 2.13 31.87 2.68
C PHE A 151 3.41 32.67 2.55
N THR A 152 4.14 32.81 3.66
CA THR A 152 5.43 33.51 3.69
C THR A 152 6.57 32.56 4.03
N ALA A 153 7.65 32.60 3.25
CA ALA A 153 8.87 31.86 3.56
C ALA A 153 9.48 32.44 4.84
N THR A 154 9.42 31.69 5.93
CA THR A 154 9.84 32.12 7.26
C THR A 154 10.56 30.98 7.97
N ALA A 155 11.35 31.28 9.01
CA ALA A 155 11.95 30.23 9.82
C ALA A 155 10.85 29.40 10.52
N GLN A 156 11.07 28.09 10.63
CA GLN A 156 10.14 27.20 11.32
C GLN A 156 9.90 27.68 12.76
N PRO A 157 8.63 27.84 13.18
CA PRO A 157 8.31 28.06 14.57
C PRO A 157 8.78 26.90 15.44
N ALA A 158 9.13 27.16 16.70
CA ALA A 158 9.65 26.17 17.64
C ALA A 158 8.79 24.88 17.69
N TRP A 159 7.46 25.01 17.70
CA TRP A 159 6.55 23.86 17.73
C TRP A 159 6.55 23.01 16.44
N THR A 160 6.88 23.60 15.28
CA THR A 160 7.04 22.86 14.02
C THR A 160 8.42 22.19 13.97
N SER A 161 9.48 22.93 14.32
CA SER A 161 10.84 22.38 14.33
C SER A 161 11.00 21.28 15.38
N GLU A 162 10.45 21.43 16.58
CA GLU A 162 10.43 20.39 17.64
C GLU A 162 9.66 19.14 17.20
N TRP A 163 8.57 19.33 16.46
CA TRP A 163 7.81 18.19 15.93
C TRP A 163 8.60 17.43 14.87
N LEU A 164 9.21 18.15 13.92
CA LEU A 164 10.03 17.54 12.86
C LEU A 164 11.33 16.94 13.40
N SER A 165 12.02 17.62 14.31
CA SER A 165 13.21 17.08 14.98
C SER A 165 12.83 15.87 15.83
N GLY A 166 11.74 15.93 16.60
CA GLY A 166 11.26 14.78 17.36
C GLY A 166 10.87 13.57 16.50
N ARG A 167 10.64 13.74 15.19
CA ARG A 167 10.52 12.65 14.22
C ARG A 167 11.89 12.17 13.76
N LYS A 168 12.79 13.08 13.39
CA LYS A 168 14.18 12.77 13.03
C LYS A 168 14.91 12.06 14.16
N ASP A 169 14.87 12.59 15.38
CA ASP A 169 15.42 11.98 16.59
C ASP A 169 14.82 10.60 16.86
N ARG A 170 13.54 10.36 16.54
CA ARG A 170 12.93 9.03 16.68
C ARG A 170 13.44 8.07 15.62
N ALA A 171 13.60 8.52 14.39
CA ALA A 171 14.19 7.74 13.31
C ALA A 171 15.68 7.46 13.57
N GLU A 172 16.42 8.46 14.04
CA GLU A 172 17.84 8.38 14.40
C GLU A 172 18.02 7.52 15.65
N LYS A 173 17.27 7.72 16.75
CA LYS A 173 17.34 6.82 17.92
C LYS A 173 16.93 5.39 17.58
N LYS A 174 16.04 5.19 16.61
CA LYS A 174 15.70 3.87 16.11
C LYS A 174 16.87 3.27 15.35
N ALA A 175 17.46 4.03 14.41
CA ALA A 175 18.64 3.64 13.66
C ALA A 175 19.88 3.44 14.56
N GLU A 176 20.08 4.24 15.59
CA GLU A 176 21.14 4.13 16.59
C GLU A 176 20.91 2.95 17.52
N LYS A 177 19.67 2.68 17.94
CA LYS A 177 19.35 1.46 18.69
C LYS A 177 19.55 0.21 17.82
N GLU A 178 19.23 0.29 16.54
CA GLU A 178 19.47 -0.77 15.56
C GLU A 178 20.97 -0.96 15.33
N ALA A 179 21.74 0.11 15.10
CA ALA A 179 23.19 0.08 14.95
C ALA A 179 23.92 -0.31 16.24
N ALA A 180 23.44 0.10 17.41
CA ALA A 180 23.97 -0.32 18.71
C ALA A 180 23.58 -1.76 19.05
N LYS A 181 22.50 -2.29 18.49
CA LYS A 181 22.14 -3.72 18.56
C LYS A 181 23.03 -4.54 17.62
N GLU A 182 23.32 -4.05 16.42
CA GLU A 182 24.32 -4.65 15.51
C GLU A 182 25.75 -4.58 16.08
N ALA A 183 26.10 -3.49 16.77
CA ALA A 183 27.39 -3.29 17.40
C ALA A 183 27.48 -3.90 18.82
N GLY A 184 26.41 -4.50 19.34
CA GLY A 184 26.39 -5.23 20.63
C GLY A 184 26.46 -4.37 21.90
N ILE A 185 26.06 -3.09 21.86
CA ILE A 185 26.25 -2.09 22.93
C ILE A 185 25.04 -1.97 23.89
N VAL A 186 23.83 -2.36 23.48
CA VAL A 186 22.64 -2.37 24.36
C VAL A 186 22.20 -3.80 24.65
N ALA A 187 21.88 -4.09 25.92
CA ALA A 187 21.42 -5.37 26.50
C ALA A 187 21.61 -6.59 25.61
N ALA A 188 22.56 -7.45 26.01
CA ALA A 188 22.98 -8.66 25.31
C ALA A 188 21.85 -9.23 24.44
N PRO A 189 22.10 -9.49 23.13
CA PRO A 189 21.09 -10.09 22.27
C PRO A 189 20.46 -11.26 23.03
N PRO A 190 19.11 -11.39 23.00
CA PRO A 190 18.45 -12.46 23.73
C PRO A 190 19.20 -13.73 23.44
N ASP A 191 19.68 -14.41 24.50
CA ASP A 191 20.55 -15.59 24.37
C ASP A 191 20.08 -16.42 23.18
N PRO A 192 20.90 -16.58 22.13
CA PRO A 192 20.47 -17.18 20.87
C PRO A 192 19.89 -18.58 21.11
N VAL A 193 20.37 -19.29 22.15
CA VAL A 193 19.84 -20.57 22.59
C VAL A 193 18.44 -20.40 23.20
N ALA A 194 18.23 -19.39 24.04
CA ALA A 194 16.92 -19.07 24.61
C ALA A 194 15.92 -18.51 23.58
N ALA A 195 16.38 -17.81 22.54
CA ALA A 195 15.57 -17.36 21.41
C ALA A 195 15.12 -18.56 20.57
N ALA A 196 16.06 -19.41 20.14
CA ALA A 196 15.77 -20.65 19.43
C ALA A 196 14.85 -21.59 20.22
N LYS A 197 15.05 -21.71 21.55
CA LYS A 197 14.17 -22.50 22.42
C LYS A 197 12.75 -21.93 22.50
N ARG A 198 12.59 -20.60 22.51
CA ARG A 198 11.27 -19.94 22.49
C ARG A 198 10.59 -20.15 21.14
N GLU A 199 11.34 -20.07 20.06
CA GLU A 199 10.86 -20.32 18.70
C GLU A 199 10.40 -21.77 18.53
N ALA A 200 11.22 -22.73 18.95
CA ALA A 200 10.86 -24.15 18.95
C ALA A 200 9.62 -24.42 19.79
N LYS A 201 9.49 -23.81 20.98
CA LYS A 201 8.30 -23.95 21.83
C LYS A 201 7.06 -23.31 21.20
N ARG A 202 7.20 -22.21 20.47
CA ARG A 202 6.10 -21.61 19.70
C ARG A 202 5.65 -22.55 18.59
N LEU A 203 6.60 -23.09 17.82
CA LEU A 203 6.30 -24.04 16.76
C LEU A 203 5.58 -25.29 17.31
N ASP A 204 6.06 -25.86 18.41
CA ASP A 204 5.43 -27.01 19.07
C ASP A 204 3.97 -26.74 19.49
N ARG A 205 3.69 -25.56 20.06
CA ARG A 205 2.32 -25.13 20.39
C ARG A 205 1.46 -24.99 19.14
N MET A 206 1.98 -24.34 18.10
CA MET A 206 1.27 -24.15 16.84
C MET A 206 0.95 -25.49 16.17
N LEU A 207 1.90 -26.44 16.16
CA LEU A 207 1.72 -27.78 15.62
C LEU A 207 0.71 -28.61 16.43
N THR A 208 0.72 -28.47 17.75
CA THR A 208 -0.29 -29.10 18.62
C THR A 208 -1.69 -28.56 18.30
N GLY A 209 -1.84 -27.24 18.22
CA GLY A 209 -3.11 -26.61 17.83
C GLY A 209 -3.56 -27.00 16.42
N ALA A 210 -2.63 -27.12 15.47
CA ALA A 210 -2.90 -27.57 14.11
C ALA A 210 -3.43 -29.01 14.07
N LYS A 211 -2.85 -29.94 14.85
CA LYS A 211 -3.32 -31.33 14.98
C LYS A 211 -4.69 -31.43 15.65
N ASP A 212 -4.96 -30.56 16.62
CA ASP A 212 -6.29 -30.46 17.25
C ASP A 212 -7.33 -30.00 16.23
N LEU A 213 -6.99 -29.00 15.41
CA LEU A 213 -7.84 -28.51 14.34
C LEU A 213 -8.06 -29.56 13.25
N GLU A 214 -7.04 -30.29 12.83
CA GLU A 214 -7.17 -31.38 11.85
C GLU A 214 -8.20 -32.42 12.30
N ARG A 215 -8.12 -32.86 13.55
CA ARG A 215 -9.10 -33.79 14.13
C ARG A 215 -10.51 -33.20 14.14
N TRP A 216 -10.62 -31.92 14.50
CA TRP A 216 -11.91 -31.22 14.49
C TRP A 216 -12.48 -31.09 13.07
N LEU A 217 -11.66 -30.79 12.05
CA LEU A 217 -12.08 -30.76 10.64
C LEU A 217 -12.53 -32.14 10.17
N ALA A 218 -11.79 -33.20 10.51
CA ALA A 218 -12.16 -34.57 10.18
C ALA A 218 -13.50 -34.97 10.82
N ASP A 219 -13.72 -34.56 12.08
CA ASP A 219 -15.00 -34.76 12.76
C ASP A 219 -16.13 -34.01 12.05
N LEU A 220 -15.93 -32.77 11.61
CA LEU A 220 -16.94 -32.03 10.84
C LEU A 220 -17.34 -32.75 9.55
N ILE A 221 -16.35 -33.26 8.80
CA ILE A 221 -16.60 -34.02 7.57
C ILE A 221 -17.34 -35.32 7.90
N LYS A 222 -16.93 -36.04 8.95
CA LYS A 222 -17.52 -37.32 9.35
C LYS A 222 -18.99 -37.19 9.77
N HIS A 223 -19.33 -36.14 10.53
CA HIS A 223 -20.71 -35.88 10.93
C HIS A 223 -21.55 -35.27 9.80
N GLY A 224 -20.91 -34.80 8.74
CA GLY A 224 -21.54 -34.11 7.62
C GLY A 224 -21.69 -32.60 7.89
N ILE A 225 -21.50 -31.82 6.84
CA ILE A 225 -21.50 -30.35 6.93
C ILE A 225 -22.90 -29.74 7.00
N GLY A 226 -23.95 -30.48 6.67
CA GLY A 226 -25.32 -29.94 6.50
C GLY A 226 -25.92 -29.28 7.76
N GLU A 227 -25.49 -29.69 8.95
CA GLU A 227 -25.96 -29.11 10.21
C GLU A 227 -25.14 -27.88 10.65
N LEU A 228 -24.04 -27.55 9.96
CA LEU A 228 -23.18 -26.43 10.35
C LEU A 228 -23.88 -25.08 10.43
N PRO A 229 -24.85 -24.72 9.54
CA PRO A 229 -25.63 -23.48 9.66
C PRO A 229 -26.41 -23.35 10.97
N THR A 230 -26.70 -24.46 11.65
CA THR A 230 -27.44 -24.48 12.92
C THR A 230 -26.54 -24.36 14.15
N LYS A 231 -25.21 -24.45 13.98
CA LYS A 231 -24.27 -24.38 15.10
C LYS A 231 -24.23 -22.95 15.66
N PRO A 232 -24.22 -22.79 17.00
CA PRO A 232 -24.13 -21.47 17.62
C PRO A 232 -22.76 -20.84 17.38
N SER A 233 -22.66 -19.51 17.41
CA SER A 233 -21.38 -18.80 17.23
C SER A 233 -20.31 -19.18 18.26
N SER A 234 -20.69 -19.67 19.45
CA SER A 234 -19.75 -20.22 20.43
C SER A 234 -18.99 -21.43 19.91
N PHE A 235 -19.60 -22.27 19.08
CA PHE A 235 -18.95 -23.44 18.48
C PHE A 235 -17.69 -23.05 17.71
N TRP A 236 -17.79 -22.02 16.88
CA TRP A 236 -16.69 -21.48 16.08
C TRP A 236 -15.70 -20.69 16.93
N ARG A 237 -16.23 -19.83 17.83
CA ARG A 237 -15.41 -18.98 18.71
C ARG A 237 -14.50 -19.80 19.62
N ASP A 238 -15.02 -20.89 20.21
CA ASP A 238 -14.27 -21.74 21.12
C ASP A 238 -13.14 -22.49 20.38
N ALA A 239 -13.40 -22.95 19.16
CA ALA A 239 -12.39 -23.56 18.30
C ALA A 239 -11.29 -22.56 17.91
N ALA A 240 -11.69 -21.34 17.50
CA ALA A 240 -10.74 -20.27 17.16
C ALA A 240 -9.92 -19.81 18.39
N ALA A 241 -10.53 -19.73 19.58
CA ALA A 241 -9.83 -19.33 20.81
C ALA A 241 -8.70 -20.30 21.18
N ARG A 242 -8.94 -21.62 21.07
CA ARG A 242 -7.89 -22.64 21.30
C ARG A 242 -6.70 -22.47 20.36
N LEU A 243 -6.94 -22.07 19.11
CA LEU A 243 -5.88 -21.80 18.13
C LEU A 243 -5.10 -20.52 18.45
N VAL A 244 -5.77 -19.49 18.96
CA VAL A 244 -5.10 -18.28 19.47
C VAL A 244 -4.21 -18.62 20.66
N ASP A 245 -4.70 -19.43 21.60
CA ASP A 245 -3.91 -19.92 22.76
C ASP A 245 -2.71 -20.76 22.32
N ALA A 246 -2.87 -21.54 21.24
CA ALA A 246 -1.81 -22.28 20.58
C ALA A 246 -0.85 -21.41 19.73
N GLN A 247 -1.07 -20.09 19.66
CA GLN A 247 -0.31 -19.13 18.87
C GLN A 247 -0.41 -19.34 17.34
N ALA A 248 -1.45 -20.05 16.88
CA ALA A 248 -1.76 -20.29 15.48
C ALA A 248 -2.92 -19.40 14.99
N SER A 249 -2.74 -18.07 15.11
CA SER A 249 -3.80 -17.09 14.80
C SER A 249 -4.25 -17.13 13.34
N GLY A 250 -3.39 -17.56 12.41
CA GLY A 250 -3.76 -17.77 11.01
C GLY A 250 -4.79 -18.88 10.83
N LEU A 251 -4.60 -20.01 11.52
CA LEU A 251 -5.58 -21.10 11.57
C LEU A 251 -6.86 -20.67 12.30
N ALA A 252 -6.75 -19.86 13.36
CA ALA A 252 -7.92 -19.30 14.04
C ALA A 252 -8.77 -18.43 13.10
N ASN A 253 -8.12 -17.62 12.25
CA ASN A 253 -8.81 -16.87 11.20
C ASN A 253 -9.44 -17.78 10.15
N GLY A 254 -8.79 -18.90 9.82
CA GLY A 254 -9.38 -19.96 8.99
C GLY A 254 -10.71 -20.47 9.53
N VAL A 255 -10.81 -20.73 10.84
CA VAL A 255 -12.06 -21.15 11.50
C VAL A 255 -13.13 -20.05 11.45
N LYS A 256 -12.76 -18.79 11.71
CA LYS A 256 -13.69 -17.65 11.61
C LYS A 256 -14.24 -17.49 10.18
N GLN A 257 -13.41 -17.73 9.17
CA GLN A 257 -13.85 -17.72 7.77
C GLN A 257 -14.81 -18.88 7.47
N MET A 258 -14.65 -20.06 8.07
CA MET A 258 -15.63 -21.15 7.93
C MET A 258 -17.00 -20.73 8.45
N GLU A 259 -17.07 -20.06 9.61
CA GLU A 259 -18.33 -19.53 10.16
C GLU A 259 -19.00 -18.54 9.19
N SER A 260 -18.22 -17.63 8.59
CA SER A 260 -18.72 -16.70 7.59
C SER A 260 -19.22 -17.41 6.33
N LEU A 261 -18.47 -18.39 5.83
CA LEU A 261 -18.83 -19.16 4.62
C LEU A 261 -20.10 -19.95 4.81
N VAL A 262 -20.30 -20.61 5.95
CA VAL A 262 -21.54 -21.34 6.26
C VAL A 262 -22.78 -20.43 6.18
N ASN A 263 -22.61 -19.14 6.49
CA ASN A 263 -23.68 -18.14 6.46
C ASN A 263 -23.73 -17.32 5.16
N SER A 264 -23.01 -17.72 4.11
CA SER A 264 -22.84 -16.93 2.86
C SER A 264 -23.89 -17.20 1.78
N GLY A 265 -25.00 -17.89 2.09
CA GLY A 265 -26.08 -18.16 1.15
C GLY A 265 -25.81 -19.33 0.19
N ALA A 266 -26.40 -19.31 -1.00
CA ALA A 266 -26.33 -20.43 -1.95
C ALA A 266 -24.88 -20.81 -2.33
N GLY A 267 -24.62 -22.10 -2.50
CA GLY A 267 -23.28 -22.62 -2.83
C GLY A 267 -22.27 -22.61 -1.66
N TRP A 268 -22.71 -22.29 -0.43
CA TRP A 268 -21.84 -22.34 0.74
C TRP A 268 -21.14 -23.69 0.97
N PRO A 269 -21.71 -24.89 0.67
CA PRO A 269 -21.03 -26.15 0.93
C PRO A 269 -19.74 -26.30 0.14
N GLU A 270 -19.76 -25.91 -1.15
CA GLU A 270 -18.60 -25.98 -2.04
C GLU A 270 -17.49 -25.04 -1.58
N ARG A 271 -17.85 -23.79 -1.26
CA ARG A 271 -16.90 -22.79 -0.73
C ARG A 271 -16.30 -23.23 0.60
N LEU A 272 -17.12 -23.78 1.51
CA LEU A 272 -16.66 -24.29 2.79
C LEU A 272 -15.64 -25.42 2.60
N ILE A 273 -15.94 -26.42 1.76
CA ILE A 273 -15.04 -27.55 1.54
C ILE A 273 -13.73 -27.10 0.89
N ALA A 274 -13.78 -26.20 -0.10
CA ALA A 274 -12.59 -25.62 -0.71
C ALA A 274 -11.72 -24.91 0.34
N HIS A 275 -12.35 -24.15 1.24
CA HIS A 275 -11.66 -23.45 2.33
C HIS A 275 -11.09 -24.41 3.39
N MET A 276 -11.83 -25.44 3.79
CA MET A 276 -11.34 -26.51 4.67
C MET A 276 -10.12 -27.20 4.06
N GLY A 277 -10.12 -27.44 2.75
CA GLY A 277 -8.97 -27.98 2.02
C GLY A 277 -7.73 -27.08 2.09
N ARG A 278 -7.90 -25.75 1.97
CA ARG A 278 -6.79 -24.78 2.14
C ARG A 278 -6.24 -24.77 3.57
N VAL A 279 -7.12 -24.91 4.56
CA VAL A 279 -6.71 -25.02 5.97
C VAL A 279 -5.97 -26.33 6.22
N GLN A 280 -6.46 -27.46 5.71
CA GLN A 280 -5.74 -28.74 5.79
C GLN A 280 -4.37 -28.65 5.10
N LEU A 281 -4.29 -28.03 3.92
CA LEU A 281 -3.03 -27.83 3.22
C LEU A 281 -2.02 -27.01 4.05
N LEU A 282 -2.50 -26.00 4.80
CA LEU A 282 -1.65 -25.25 5.72
C LEU A 282 -1.17 -26.13 6.88
N ILE A 283 -2.05 -26.94 7.48
CA ILE A 283 -1.69 -27.88 8.55
C ILE A 283 -0.61 -28.86 8.06
N ASP A 284 -0.79 -29.44 6.87
CA ASP A 284 0.15 -30.38 6.27
C ASP A 284 1.50 -29.70 5.99
N ALA A 285 1.50 -28.44 5.53
CA ALA A 285 2.72 -27.67 5.29
C ALA A 285 3.44 -27.30 6.59
N MET A 286 2.70 -26.91 7.64
CA MET A 286 3.25 -26.65 8.96
C MET A 286 3.92 -27.90 9.55
N SER A 287 3.32 -29.08 9.38
CA SER A 287 3.90 -30.34 9.88
C SER A 287 5.25 -30.71 9.25
N ARG A 288 5.53 -30.17 8.05
CA ARG A 288 6.75 -30.41 7.27
C ARG A 288 7.61 -29.15 7.13
N LEU A 289 7.42 -28.16 8.00
CA LEU A 289 8.00 -26.82 7.87
C LEU A 289 9.53 -26.82 7.65
N GLU A 290 10.24 -27.76 8.30
CA GLU A 290 11.69 -27.89 8.20
C GLU A 290 12.15 -28.43 6.82
N GLU A 291 11.30 -29.20 6.13
CA GLU A 291 11.58 -29.76 4.80
C GLU A 291 11.35 -28.75 3.66
N LEU A 292 10.63 -27.66 3.94
CA LEU A 292 10.28 -26.67 2.92
C LEU A 292 11.47 -25.74 2.60
N PRO A 293 11.63 -25.33 1.33
CA PRO A 293 12.55 -24.25 0.96
C PRO A 293 12.22 -22.95 1.71
N GLU A 294 13.24 -22.13 1.99
CA GLU A 294 13.09 -20.93 2.82
C GLU A 294 11.96 -19.98 2.38
N PRO A 295 11.77 -19.65 1.08
CA PRO A 295 10.66 -18.79 0.67
C PRO A 295 9.28 -19.38 1.01
N LEU A 296 9.10 -20.69 0.84
CA LEU A 296 7.85 -21.37 1.17
C LEU A 296 7.66 -21.51 2.68
N ARG A 297 8.75 -21.73 3.42
CA ARG A 297 8.75 -21.77 4.88
C ARG A 297 8.27 -20.44 5.47
N ALA A 298 8.77 -19.32 4.93
CA ALA A 298 8.33 -17.98 5.33
C ALA A 298 6.83 -17.75 5.04
N GLU A 299 6.33 -18.22 3.89
CA GLU A 299 4.89 -18.17 3.55
C GLU A 299 4.03 -18.97 4.52
N VAL A 300 4.43 -20.20 4.85
CA VAL A 300 3.71 -21.05 5.82
C VAL A 300 3.71 -20.43 7.21
N ARG A 301 4.85 -19.87 7.65
CA ARG A 301 4.95 -19.14 8.93
C ARG A 301 3.97 -17.97 8.95
N ALA A 302 3.99 -17.12 7.91
CA ALA A 302 3.10 -15.98 7.80
C ALA A 302 1.61 -16.40 7.78
N ALA A 303 1.26 -17.40 6.97
CA ALA A 303 -0.10 -17.95 6.87
C ALA A 303 -0.58 -18.59 8.18
N GLY A 304 0.33 -19.17 8.98
CA GLY A 304 0.05 -19.71 10.31
C GLY A 304 -0.13 -18.65 11.41
N GLY A 305 0.15 -17.37 11.14
CA GLY A 305 0.12 -16.31 12.15
C GLY A 305 1.46 -16.09 12.87
N TRP A 306 2.55 -16.52 12.26
CA TRP A 306 3.91 -16.28 12.70
C TRP A 306 4.66 -15.41 11.67
N PRO A 307 4.44 -14.08 11.68
CA PRO A 307 5.11 -13.20 10.73
C PRO A 307 6.61 -13.07 11.06
N MET A 308 7.40 -12.82 10.01
CA MET A 308 8.79 -12.40 10.12
C MET A 308 8.88 -11.01 10.76
N GLU A 309 9.93 -10.79 11.54
CA GLU A 309 10.16 -9.51 12.20
C GLU A 309 10.54 -8.44 11.17
N ARG A 310 10.06 -7.21 11.41
CA ARG A 310 10.23 -6.10 10.48
C ARG A 310 11.71 -5.80 10.21
N GLU A 311 12.54 -5.89 11.25
CA GLU A 311 13.97 -5.60 11.20
C GLU A 311 14.73 -6.64 10.36
N GLU A 312 14.34 -7.90 10.43
CA GLU A 312 14.93 -8.99 9.64
C GLU A 312 14.64 -8.77 8.14
N VAL A 313 13.41 -8.44 7.78
CA VAL A 313 13.04 -8.11 6.39
C VAL A 313 13.80 -6.89 5.89
N LEU A 314 13.99 -5.87 6.72
CA LEU A 314 14.76 -4.70 6.32
C LEU A 314 16.24 -5.03 6.12
N ALA A 315 16.81 -5.93 6.91
CA ALA A 315 18.20 -6.33 6.80
C ALA A 315 18.46 -7.24 5.59
N GLU A 316 17.62 -8.26 5.40
CA GLU A 316 17.90 -9.41 4.50
C GLU A 316 16.96 -9.50 3.30
N GLY A 317 15.81 -8.82 3.33
CA GLY A 317 14.80 -8.87 2.27
C GLY A 317 15.30 -8.28 0.95
N GLU A 318 14.75 -8.80 -0.17
CA GLU A 318 15.09 -8.28 -1.50
C GLU A 318 14.70 -6.80 -1.60
N ARG A 319 15.68 -5.96 -1.95
CA ARG A 319 15.52 -4.51 -2.05
C ARG A 319 15.28 -4.07 -3.49
N VAL A 320 14.19 -3.32 -3.71
CA VAL A 320 13.83 -2.77 -5.02
C VAL A 320 13.58 -1.27 -4.90
N THR A 321 14.40 -0.48 -5.58
CA THR A 321 14.19 0.95 -5.74
C THR A 321 13.41 1.22 -7.03
N ASP A 322 12.27 1.88 -6.92
CA ASP A 322 11.44 2.24 -8.07
C ASP A 322 10.67 3.55 -7.78
N VAL A 323 10.01 4.05 -8.82
CA VAL A 323 8.89 5.00 -8.68
C VAL A 323 7.62 4.16 -8.58
N TRP A 324 7.04 4.14 -7.38
CA TRP A 324 5.87 3.36 -7.02
C TRP A 324 4.60 4.20 -7.17
N MET A 325 3.65 3.71 -7.96
CA MET A 325 2.32 4.29 -8.06
C MET A 325 1.38 3.69 -7.02
N VAL A 326 0.68 4.54 -6.27
CA VAL A 326 -0.38 4.13 -5.34
C VAL A 326 -1.61 3.74 -6.15
N CYS A 327 -1.78 2.43 -6.35
CA CYS A 327 -2.83 1.85 -7.17
C CYS A 327 -4.18 1.92 -6.48
N GLY A 328 -4.23 1.57 -5.19
CA GLY A 328 -5.44 1.62 -4.40
C GLY A 328 -5.14 1.39 -2.93
N GLN A 329 -6.11 1.76 -2.10
CA GLN A 329 -6.04 1.59 -0.65
C GLN A 329 -7.33 0.94 -0.17
N SER A 330 -7.21 0.00 0.76
CA SER A 330 -8.35 -0.56 1.49
C SER A 330 -8.11 -0.47 2.99
N PHE A 331 -9.21 -0.42 3.74
CA PHE A 331 -9.18 -0.32 5.19
C PHE A 331 -10.12 -1.36 5.77
N GLU A 332 -9.65 -2.07 6.80
CA GLU A 332 -10.46 -3.05 7.52
C GLU A 332 -10.30 -2.79 9.02
N GLU A 333 -11.42 -2.75 9.74
CA GLU A 333 -11.43 -2.63 11.20
C GLU A 333 -11.71 -3.99 11.83
N ASN A 334 -10.84 -4.39 12.75
CA ASN A 334 -11.05 -5.53 13.61
C ASN A 334 -11.06 -5.04 15.06
N GLU A 335 -12.26 -4.86 15.61
CA GLU A 335 -12.55 -4.26 16.91
C GLU A 335 -12.00 -2.83 17.05
N ARG A 336 -10.75 -2.68 17.52
CA ARG A 336 -10.08 -1.38 17.68
C ARG A 336 -8.78 -1.34 16.88
N LEU A 337 -8.50 -2.34 16.07
CA LEU A 337 -7.32 -2.40 15.21
C LEU A 337 -7.73 -2.13 13.77
N TRP A 338 -7.25 -1.02 13.23
CA TRP A 338 -7.39 -0.67 11.83
C TRP A 338 -6.21 -1.21 11.03
N GLU A 339 -6.51 -2.04 10.05
CA GLU A 339 -5.57 -2.46 9.02
C GLU A 339 -5.76 -1.55 7.78
N ARG A 340 -4.65 -1.08 7.22
CA ARG A 340 -4.62 -0.42 5.92
C ARG A 340 -3.73 -1.22 4.98
N ARG A 341 -4.27 -1.52 3.79
CA ARG A 341 -3.55 -2.13 2.68
C ARG A 341 -3.32 -1.06 1.62
N VAL A 342 -2.07 -0.85 1.24
CA VAL A 342 -1.68 0.10 0.18
C VAL A 342 -1.05 -0.69 -0.94
N TRP A 343 -1.75 -0.75 -2.08
CA TRP A 343 -1.26 -1.42 -3.27
C TRP A 343 -0.42 -0.48 -4.11
N LEU A 344 0.75 -0.98 -4.49
CA LEU A 344 1.72 -0.24 -5.28
C LEU A 344 2.03 -1.00 -6.56
N LYS A 345 2.39 -0.25 -7.61
CA LYS A 345 2.99 -0.81 -8.81
C LYS A 345 4.20 0.02 -9.22
N GLY A 346 5.34 -0.66 -9.38
CA GLY A 346 6.57 -0.04 -9.85
C GLY A 346 6.44 0.36 -11.31
N THR A 347 6.75 1.61 -11.64
CA THR A 347 6.64 2.11 -13.03
C THR A 347 7.76 1.61 -13.93
N LYS A 348 8.94 1.29 -13.38
CA LYS A 348 10.08 0.74 -14.14
C LYS A 348 10.10 -0.78 -14.09
N THR A 349 9.88 -1.35 -12.91
CA THR A 349 9.95 -2.81 -12.68
C THR A 349 8.65 -3.53 -13.02
N VAL A 350 7.54 -2.80 -13.13
CA VAL A 350 6.18 -3.33 -13.32
C VAL A 350 5.73 -4.27 -12.18
N ARG A 351 6.50 -4.33 -11.09
CA ARG A 351 6.22 -5.20 -9.94
C ARG A 351 5.11 -4.63 -9.07
N HIS A 352 4.26 -5.52 -8.56
CA HIS A 352 3.28 -5.18 -7.53
C HIS A 352 3.92 -5.24 -6.14
N ALA A 353 3.48 -4.34 -5.25
CA ALA A 353 3.84 -4.40 -3.83
C ALA A 353 2.61 -4.11 -2.94
N LEU A 354 2.61 -4.67 -1.73
CA LEU A 354 1.63 -4.43 -0.70
C LEU A 354 2.32 -3.90 0.55
N LEU A 355 2.01 -2.66 0.94
CA LEU A 355 2.33 -2.15 2.27
C LEU A 355 1.14 -2.42 3.20
N LEU A 356 1.43 -2.95 4.38
CA LEU A 356 0.44 -3.30 5.40
C LEU A 356 0.70 -2.50 6.67
N ASP A 357 -0.20 -1.58 6.98
CA ASP A 357 -0.11 -0.72 8.16
C ASP A 357 -1.21 -1.01 9.17
N PHE A 358 -0.88 -0.85 10.45
CA PHE A 358 -1.82 -1.05 11.54
C PHE A 358 -1.93 0.21 12.39
N SER A 359 -3.13 0.52 12.87
CA SER A 359 -3.37 1.62 13.81
C SER A 359 -4.42 1.25 14.84
N HIS A 360 -4.18 1.56 16.11
CA HIS A 360 -5.12 1.26 17.18
C HIS A 360 -6.04 2.45 17.47
N GLY A 361 -7.35 2.22 17.47
CA GLY A 361 -8.42 3.13 17.84
C GLY A 361 -8.82 4.15 16.77
N GLN A 362 -7.87 4.74 16.04
CA GLN A 362 -8.15 5.71 14.96
C GLN A 362 -7.32 5.37 13.73
N ARG A 363 -7.79 5.77 12.54
CA ARG A 363 -7.06 5.65 11.27
C ARG A 363 -5.89 6.65 11.20
N ARG A 364 -4.86 6.44 12.03
CA ARG A 364 -3.66 7.27 12.05
C ARG A 364 -2.45 6.45 11.68
N TYR A 365 -1.92 6.73 10.49
CA TYR A 365 -0.76 6.05 9.95
C TYR A 365 0.44 6.99 9.94
N GLU A 366 1.63 6.41 9.92
CA GLU A 366 2.88 7.18 9.92
C GLU A 366 3.06 7.94 8.60
N GLN A 367 2.66 7.33 7.47
CA GLN A 367 2.78 7.88 6.12
C GLN A 367 1.40 8.06 5.47
N GLY A 368 1.20 9.21 4.83
CA GLY A 368 0.05 9.47 3.97
C GLY A 368 0.31 8.98 2.55
N PHE A 369 -0.60 8.19 2.00
CA PHE A 369 -0.61 7.78 0.59
C PHE A 369 -1.89 8.28 -0.06
N VAL A 370 -1.78 8.69 -1.32
CA VAL A 370 -2.91 9.20 -2.10
C VAL A 370 -3.04 8.37 -3.37
N ASN A 371 -4.23 7.84 -3.62
CA ASN A 371 -4.48 7.03 -4.80
C ASN A 371 -4.15 7.80 -6.09
N GLY A 372 -3.49 7.13 -7.03
CA GLY A 372 -3.05 7.70 -8.31
C GLY A 372 -1.84 8.63 -8.25
N THR A 373 -1.22 8.83 -7.09
CA THR A 373 0.08 9.51 -7.00
C THR A 373 1.23 8.52 -7.07
N SER A 374 2.43 9.04 -7.35
CA SER A 374 3.65 8.23 -7.40
C SER A 374 4.74 8.78 -6.50
N PHE A 375 5.54 7.89 -5.91
CA PHE A 375 6.68 8.26 -5.09
C PHE A 375 7.90 7.40 -5.40
N GLU A 376 9.08 7.99 -5.23
CA GLU A 376 10.33 7.26 -5.25
C GLU A 376 10.61 6.72 -3.84
N ALA A 377 10.91 5.42 -3.74
CA ALA A 377 11.36 4.77 -2.51
C ALA A 377 12.04 3.44 -2.81
N THR A 378 12.84 2.96 -1.86
CA THR A 378 13.29 1.57 -1.81
C THR A 378 12.35 0.74 -0.94
N LEU A 379 11.87 -0.38 -1.47
CA LEU A 379 11.10 -1.37 -0.75
C LEU A 379 11.94 -2.61 -0.44
N ALA A 380 11.78 -3.19 0.75
CA ALA A 380 12.31 -4.49 1.11
C ALA A 380 11.16 -5.51 1.17
N TYR A 381 11.22 -6.56 0.35
CA TYR A 381 10.17 -7.57 0.25
C TYR A 381 10.33 -8.65 1.33
N PHE A 382 9.20 -9.08 1.88
CA PHE A 382 9.16 -10.29 2.72
C PHE A 382 9.52 -11.50 1.86
N PRO A 383 10.34 -12.44 2.35
CA PRO A 383 10.63 -13.69 1.65
C PRO A 383 9.35 -14.46 1.34
N ALA A 384 9.16 -14.83 0.07
CA ALA A 384 8.00 -15.55 -0.44
C ALA A 384 8.32 -16.09 -1.85
N ASN A 385 7.61 -17.13 -2.29
CA ASN A 385 7.64 -17.57 -3.70
C ASN A 385 6.94 -16.56 -4.62
N HIS A 386 5.97 -15.83 -4.07
CA HIS A 386 5.37 -14.68 -4.72
C HIS A 386 5.56 -13.43 -3.85
N LEU A 387 6.64 -12.69 -4.14
CA LEU A 387 7.03 -11.47 -3.42
C LEU A 387 6.00 -10.36 -3.65
N LEU A 388 5.18 -10.11 -2.64
CA LEU A 388 4.12 -9.10 -2.70
C LEU A 388 4.19 -8.14 -1.52
N ARG A 389 4.22 -8.67 -0.30
CA ARG A 389 4.32 -7.85 0.91
C ARG A 389 5.71 -7.22 1.01
N ALA A 390 5.75 -5.93 1.32
CA ALA A 390 7.00 -5.19 1.45
C ALA A 390 6.96 -4.16 2.59
N LEU A 391 8.13 -3.63 2.91
CA LEU A 391 8.35 -2.54 3.84
C LEU A 391 9.07 -1.38 3.15
N LEU A 392 8.73 -0.15 3.54
CA LEU A 392 9.54 1.01 3.18
C LEU A 392 10.89 0.94 3.90
N VAL A 393 11.98 1.01 3.13
CA VAL A 393 13.34 1.15 3.65
C VAL A 393 13.63 2.61 4.01
N ASP A 394 13.19 3.52 3.15
CA ASP A 394 13.38 4.97 3.29
C ASP A 394 12.05 5.73 3.21
N ALA A 395 12.06 6.98 3.68
CA ALA A 395 10.88 7.83 3.63
C ALA A 395 10.54 8.17 2.16
N PRO A 396 9.27 7.97 1.73
CA PRO A 396 8.89 8.13 0.35
C PRO A 396 9.07 9.59 -0.10
N ARG A 397 9.60 9.77 -1.30
CA ARG A 397 9.76 11.08 -1.93
C ARG A 397 8.71 11.27 -3.00
N MET A 398 7.78 12.19 -2.79
CA MET A 398 6.72 12.47 -3.77
C MET A 398 7.28 12.90 -5.13
N THR A 399 6.70 12.34 -6.21
CA THR A 399 7.06 12.64 -7.60
C THR A 399 5.82 13.08 -8.38
N GLN A 400 6.01 13.83 -9.47
CA GLN A 400 4.91 14.28 -10.35
C GLN A 400 4.47 13.26 -11.41
N THR A 401 4.81 11.98 -11.23
CA THR A 401 4.53 10.98 -12.27
C THR A 401 3.03 10.68 -12.33
N THR A 402 2.45 10.83 -13.53
CA THR A 402 1.02 10.73 -13.78
C THR A 402 0.57 9.27 -13.92
N ALA A 403 -0.63 8.95 -13.40
CA ALA A 403 -1.12 7.59 -13.21
C ALA A 403 -1.31 6.74 -14.49
N GLY A 404 -1.33 7.38 -15.67
CA GLY A 404 -1.89 6.79 -16.90
C GLY A 404 -1.16 5.57 -17.48
N GLN A 405 0.06 5.23 -17.02
CA GLN A 405 0.85 4.14 -17.60
C GLN A 405 0.92 2.85 -16.77
N ALA A 406 0.44 2.83 -15.52
CA ALA A 406 0.65 1.65 -14.66
C ALA A 406 -0.19 0.42 -15.05
N PHE A 407 -1.35 0.61 -15.66
CA PHE A 407 -2.29 -0.48 -15.96
C PHE A 407 -2.44 -0.73 -17.46
N ALA A 408 -1.33 -0.74 -18.20
CA ALA A 408 -1.36 -1.01 -19.63
C ALA A 408 -2.07 -2.35 -19.94
N ALA A 409 -3.21 -2.25 -20.63
CA ALA A 409 -3.97 -3.30 -21.31
C ALA A 409 -3.95 -4.71 -20.69
N THR A 410 -4.32 -4.85 -19.41
CA THR A 410 -4.61 -6.17 -18.85
C THR A 410 -6.03 -6.60 -19.24
N SER A 411 -6.14 -7.71 -19.96
CA SER A 411 -7.42 -8.40 -20.16
C SER A 411 -7.73 -9.33 -18.98
N TRP A 412 -8.98 -9.81 -18.87
CA TRP A 412 -9.31 -10.80 -17.84
C TRP A 412 -8.42 -12.03 -17.89
N ASP A 413 -8.16 -12.61 -19.07
CA ASP A 413 -7.32 -13.81 -19.18
C ASP A 413 -5.90 -13.54 -18.67
N ALA A 414 -5.27 -12.44 -19.12
CA ALA A 414 -3.91 -12.12 -18.68
C ALA A 414 -3.84 -11.87 -17.16
N ALA A 415 -4.85 -11.21 -16.59
CA ALA A 415 -4.91 -10.97 -15.15
C ALA A 415 -5.16 -12.28 -14.36
N LEU A 416 -6.02 -13.16 -14.87
CA LEU A 416 -6.33 -14.44 -14.23
C LEU A 416 -5.17 -15.43 -14.37
N ASP A 417 -4.40 -15.39 -15.46
CA ASP A 417 -3.16 -16.17 -15.61
C ASP A 417 -2.12 -15.75 -14.58
N GLU A 418 -1.90 -14.44 -14.38
CA GLU A 418 -0.98 -13.93 -13.34
C GLU A 418 -1.43 -14.36 -11.93
N ILE A 419 -2.73 -14.29 -11.66
CA ILE A 419 -3.33 -14.75 -10.40
C ILE A 419 -3.18 -16.26 -10.22
N SER A 420 -3.39 -17.04 -11.28
CA SER A 420 -3.26 -18.49 -11.27
C SER A 420 -1.81 -18.87 -10.95
N ASP A 421 -0.85 -18.25 -11.61
CA ASP A 421 0.58 -18.45 -11.35
C ASP A 421 0.98 -18.04 -9.92
N ALA A 422 0.42 -16.94 -9.40
CA ALA A 422 0.63 -16.52 -8.02
C ALA A 422 0.05 -17.55 -7.01
N CYS A 423 -1.18 -18.00 -7.23
CA CYS A 423 -1.84 -19.02 -6.40
C CYS A 423 -1.12 -20.37 -6.45
N ALA A 424 -0.61 -20.77 -7.61
CA ALA A 424 0.14 -22.02 -7.77
C ALA A 424 1.46 -22.00 -7.00
N ARG A 425 2.11 -20.83 -6.89
CA ARG A 425 3.33 -20.61 -6.10
C ARG A 425 3.05 -20.46 -4.60
N ASN A 426 1.92 -19.85 -4.25
CA ASN A 426 1.51 -19.63 -2.87
C ASN A 426 -0.02 -19.76 -2.72
N PRO A 427 -0.52 -20.92 -2.26
CA PRO A 427 -1.95 -21.19 -2.18
C PRO A 427 -2.67 -20.46 -1.01
N TRP A 428 -1.92 -19.76 -0.15
CA TRP A 428 -2.47 -19.07 1.02
C TRP A 428 -2.68 -17.57 0.78
N LEU A 429 -2.36 -17.06 -0.41
CA LEU A 429 -2.66 -15.68 -0.80
C LEU A 429 -4.17 -15.42 -0.72
N GLN A 430 -4.56 -14.49 0.15
CA GLN A 430 -5.97 -14.16 0.40
C GLN A 430 -6.49 -13.06 -0.53
N ARG A 431 -5.58 -12.20 -1.00
CA ARG A 431 -5.86 -10.98 -1.74
C ARG A 431 -4.73 -10.73 -2.74
N LEU A 432 -5.09 -10.62 -4.00
CA LEU A 432 -4.16 -10.37 -5.10
C LEU A 432 -4.51 -9.04 -5.79
N PRO A 433 -3.51 -8.25 -6.22
CA PRO A 433 -3.77 -7.04 -6.99
C PRO A 433 -4.34 -7.44 -8.36
N LEU A 434 -5.43 -6.80 -8.78
CA LEU A 434 -5.99 -6.98 -10.11
C LEU A 434 -6.38 -5.62 -10.68
N GLY A 435 -5.83 -5.28 -11.84
CA GLY A 435 -6.16 -4.07 -12.59
C GLY A 435 -6.53 -4.39 -14.02
N LEU A 436 -7.64 -3.84 -14.49
CA LEU A 436 -8.10 -3.94 -15.87
C LEU A 436 -8.12 -2.56 -16.50
N ALA A 437 -7.61 -2.47 -17.73
CA ALA A 437 -7.56 -1.21 -18.48
C ALA A 437 -8.93 -0.81 -19.06
N GLU A 438 -9.76 -1.81 -19.39
CA GLU A 438 -11.02 -1.60 -20.11
C GLU A 438 -12.17 -2.36 -19.44
N ALA A 439 -12.42 -2.06 -18.16
CA ALA A 439 -13.55 -2.62 -17.43
C ALA A 439 -14.81 -1.76 -17.58
N ILE A 440 -15.96 -2.40 -17.77
CA ILE A 440 -17.29 -1.81 -17.86
C ILE A 440 -18.11 -2.32 -16.68
N PRO A 441 -18.51 -1.47 -15.72
CA PRO A 441 -19.46 -1.85 -14.68
C PRO A 441 -20.81 -2.22 -15.30
N VAL A 442 -21.30 -3.42 -15.01
CA VAL A 442 -22.60 -3.92 -15.51
C VAL A 442 -23.43 -4.40 -14.33
N TYR A 443 -24.71 -4.06 -14.35
CA TYR A 443 -25.70 -4.58 -13.41
C TYR A 443 -26.61 -5.58 -14.11
N HIS A 444 -26.67 -6.81 -13.60
CA HIS A 444 -27.53 -7.87 -14.12
C HIS A 444 -28.07 -8.73 -12.98
N GLU A 445 -29.39 -8.98 -12.97
CA GLU A 445 -30.05 -9.88 -12.00
C GLU A 445 -29.69 -9.64 -10.52
N GLY A 446 -29.59 -8.38 -10.10
CA GLY A 446 -29.27 -8.06 -8.71
C GLY A 446 -27.78 -8.17 -8.35
N GLN A 447 -26.89 -8.34 -9.33
CA GLN A 447 -25.45 -8.48 -9.13
C GLN A 447 -24.68 -7.48 -9.99
N TRP A 448 -23.62 -6.93 -9.41
CA TRP A 448 -22.67 -6.07 -10.11
C TRP A 448 -21.51 -6.91 -10.65
N THR A 449 -21.20 -6.75 -11.93
CA THR A 449 -20.06 -7.40 -12.61
C THR A 449 -19.21 -6.36 -13.32
N ALA A 450 -17.94 -6.70 -13.55
CA ALA A 450 -17.07 -5.93 -14.44
C ALA A 450 -16.85 -6.73 -15.72
N ARG A 451 -17.30 -6.15 -16.84
CA ARG A 451 -17.18 -6.72 -18.18
C ARG A 451 -15.99 -6.13 -18.92
N ASP A 452 -15.24 -6.94 -19.66
CA ASP A 452 -14.21 -6.44 -20.58
C ASP A 452 -14.70 -6.31 -22.04
N PRO A 453 -13.90 -5.79 -22.99
CA PRO A 453 -14.34 -5.63 -24.38
C PRO A 453 -14.61 -6.95 -25.11
N ALA A 454 -14.09 -8.07 -24.61
CA ALA A 454 -14.36 -9.41 -25.14
C ALA A 454 -15.64 -10.03 -24.57
N GLY A 455 -16.33 -9.34 -23.64
CA GLY A 455 -17.57 -9.79 -23.02
C GLY A 455 -17.37 -10.72 -21.83
N ARG A 456 -16.12 -10.91 -21.35
CA ARG A 456 -15.85 -11.68 -20.12
C ARG A 456 -16.23 -10.86 -18.91
N GLU A 457 -16.80 -11.52 -17.90
CA GLU A 457 -17.31 -10.87 -16.68
C GLU A 457 -16.78 -11.53 -15.42
N ALA A 458 -16.49 -10.72 -14.40
CA ALA A 458 -16.30 -11.20 -13.04
C ALA A 458 -17.18 -10.43 -12.06
N ARG A 459 -17.59 -11.10 -10.97
CA ARG A 459 -18.41 -10.50 -9.91
C ARG A 459 -17.62 -9.45 -9.14
N MET A 460 -18.28 -8.33 -8.86
CA MET A 460 -17.72 -7.27 -8.02
C MET A 460 -18.21 -7.38 -6.58
N SER A 461 -17.29 -7.28 -5.63
CA SER A 461 -17.58 -7.03 -4.21
C SER A 461 -17.57 -5.53 -3.99
N ILE A 462 -18.71 -4.87 -4.16
CA ILE A 462 -18.84 -3.41 -4.10
C ILE A 462 -20.17 -3.02 -3.43
N SER A 463 -20.20 -1.91 -2.70
CA SER A 463 -21.45 -1.38 -2.14
C SER A 463 -22.38 -0.91 -3.25
N ALA A 464 -23.69 -0.90 -3.02
CA ALA A 464 -24.64 -0.45 -4.03
C ALA A 464 -24.41 1.02 -4.42
N ASP A 465 -24.14 1.89 -3.45
CA ASP A 465 -23.90 3.31 -3.68
C ASP A 465 -22.64 3.54 -4.53
N ASP A 466 -21.52 2.90 -4.16
CA ASP A 466 -20.27 2.97 -4.92
C ASP A 466 -20.43 2.41 -6.34
N ALA A 467 -21.19 1.33 -6.51
CA ALA A 467 -21.39 0.72 -7.82
C ALA A 467 -22.21 1.61 -8.75
N TRP A 468 -23.23 2.28 -8.23
CA TRP A 468 -24.00 3.27 -8.99
C TRP A 468 -23.17 4.49 -9.36
N GLU A 469 -22.32 4.98 -8.45
CA GLU A 469 -21.39 6.07 -8.75
C GLU A 469 -20.42 5.68 -9.88
N LEU A 470 -19.80 4.50 -9.76
CA LEU A 470 -18.88 3.97 -10.76
C LEU A 470 -19.57 3.80 -12.13
N ALA A 471 -20.80 3.27 -12.15
CA ALA A 471 -21.60 3.15 -13.37
C ALA A 471 -21.92 4.52 -13.99
N ALA A 472 -22.31 5.51 -13.17
CA ALA A 472 -22.60 6.86 -13.63
C ALA A 472 -21.35 7.55 -14.22
N LEU A 473 -20.19 7.39 -13.58
CA LEU A 473 -18.90 7.89 -14.08
C LEU A 473 -18.50 7.23 -15.40
N SER A 474 -18.78 5.93 -15.57
CA SER A 474 -18.49 5.21 -16.81
C SER A 474 -19.33 5.72 -17.98
N GLY A 475 -20.60 6.07 -17.74
CA GLY A 475 -21.58 6.31 -18.79
C GLY A 475 -21.73 5.12 -19.75
N GLY A 476 -21.48 3.89 -19.27
CA GLY A 476 -21.47 2.66 -20.08
C GLY A 476 -20.19 2.45 -20.90
N ARG A 477 -19.18 3.29 -20.76
CA ARG A 477 -17.89 3.16 -21.44
C ARG A 477 -16.87 2.44 -20.57
N ALA A 478 -15.89 1.82 -21.21
CA ALA A 478 -14.77 1.19 -20.53
C ALA A 478 -13.94 2.22 -19.74
N MET A 479 -13.48 1.80 -18.57
CA MET A 479 -12.62 2.55 -17.66
C MET A 479 -11.52 1.65 -17.10
N THR A 480 -10.43 2.26 -16.66
CA THR A 480 -9.40 1.54 -15.92
C THR A 480 -9.89 1.38 -14.49
N ILE A 481 -9.92 0.15 -13.97
CA ILE A 481 -10.28 -0.13 -12.58
C ILE A 481 -9.17 -0.99 -11.98
N PHE A 482 -8.75 -0.64 -10.77
CA PHE A 482 -7.86 -1.45 -9.95
C PHE A 482 -8.56 -1.87 -8.66
N GLY A 483 -8.26 -3.08 -8.19
CA GLY A 483 -8.85 -3.64 -7.01
C GLY A 483 -8.17 -4.91 -6.53
N GLU A 484 -8.86 -5.61 -5.63
CA GLU A 484 -8.36 -6.82 -4.99
C GLU A 484 -9.17 -8.03 -5.43
N TRP A 485 -8.49 -9.06 -5.91
CA TRP A 485 -9.10 -10.35 -6.15
C TRP A 485 -8.99 -11.21 -4.89
N ASN A 486 -10.12 -11.72 -4.40
CA ASN A 486 -10.17 -12.60 -3.22
C ASN A 486 -10.25 -14.10 -3.56
N GLY A 487 -10.17 -14.46 -4.84
CA GLY A 487 -10.39 -15.82 -5.34
C GLY A 487 -11.76 -16.06 -5.98
N GLU A 488 -12.76 -15.24 -5.64
CA GLU A 488 -14.14 -15.39 -6.12
C GLU A 488 -14.73 -14.10 -6.70
N GLN A 489 -14.39 -12.96 -6.09
CA GLN A 489 -14.91 -11.64 -6.41
C GLN A 489 -13.77 -10.64 -6.49
N TRP A 490 -13.96 -9.66 -7.36
CA TRP A 490 -13.08 -8.51 -7.47
C TRP A 490 -13.64 -7.35 -6.66
N ARG A 491 -12.87 -6.80 -5.72
CA ARG A 491 -13.25 -5.61 -4.96
C ARG A 491 -12.58 -4.39 -5.61
N PRO A 492 -13.32 -3.55 -6.37
CA PRO A 492 -12.76 -2.31 -6.92
C PRO A 492 -12.32 -1.39 -5.78
N LEU A 493 -11.12 -0.79 -5.90
CA LEU A 493 -10.60 0.19 -4.95
C LEU A 493 -10.46 1.57 -5.58
N THR A 494 -10.14 1.62 -6.87
CA THR A 494 -9.88 2.86 -7.61
C THR A 494 -10.28 2.71 -9.08
N ALA A 495 -10.71 3.81 -9.69
CA ALA A 495 -10.97 3.85 -11.12
C ALA A 495 -10.52 5.16 -11.77
N TRP A 496 -10.19 5.08 -13.06
CA TRP A 496 -9.80 6.19 -13.92
C TRP A 496 -10.65 6.18 -15.19
N THR A 497 -11.17 7.35 -15.56
CA THR A 497 -11.76 7.54 -16.88
C THR A 497 -10.67 7.56 -17.95
N LYS A 498 -10.96 7.04 -19.15
CA LYS A 498 -10.01 6.91 -20.28
C LYS A 498 -9.18 8.17 -20.58
N ASP A 499 -9.76 9.36 -20.40
CA ASP A 499 -9.16 10.64 -20.77
C ASP A 499 -8.43 11.33 -19.60
N SER A 500 -8.39 10.70 -18.41
CA SER A 500 -7.82 11.31 -17.21
C SER A 500 -6.80 10.40 -16.54
N SER A 501 -5.63 10.98 -16.26
CA SER A 501 -4.63 10.37 -15.38
C SER A 501 -4.94 10.60 -13.90
N GLN A 502 -6.02 11.29 -13.57
CA GLN A 502 -6.49 11.47 -12.19
C GLN A 502 -7.48 10.36 -11.83
N VAL A 503 -7.44 9.93 -10.58
CA VAL A 503 -8.42 8.98 -10.04
C VAL A 503 -9.79 9.64 -10.09
N ALA A 504 -10.71 8.99 -10.80
CA ALA A 504 -12.09 9.45 -10.96
C ALA A 504 -13.00 8.91 -9.85
N TRP A 505 -12.63 7.78 -9.25
CA TRP A 505 -13.38 7.14 -8.18
C TRP A 505 -12.47 6.38 -7.23
N THR A 506 -12.82 6.36 -5.95
CA THR A 506 -12.19 5.56 -4.89
C THR A 506 -13.27 4.94 -4.02
N GLU A 507 -13.05 3.72 -3.53
CA GLU A 507 -13.98 3.06 -2.61
C GLU A 507 -14.31 3.93 -1.39
N THR A 508 -15.60 4.05 -1.08
CA THR A 508 -16.04 4.66 0.17
C THR A 508 -15.86 3.68 1.33
N VAL A 509 -14.97 4.00 2.25
CA VAL A 509 -14.77 3.19 3.47
C VAL A 509 -15.93 3.44 4.43
N VAL A 510 -16.93 2.57 4.41
CA VAL A 510 -18.02 2.59 5.38
C VAL A 510 -17.51 2.01 6.70
N THR A 511 -17.34 2.86 7.72
CA THR A 511 -17.13 2.40 9.10
C THR A 511 -18.42 1.74 9.57
N ALA A 512 -18.38 0.51 10.08
CA ALA A 512 -19.51 -0.03 10.83
C ALA A 512 -19.81 0.93 11.99
N SER A 513 -20.98 1.56 11.94
CA SER A 513 -21.45 2.54 12.92
C SER A 513 -21.81 1.91 14.25
#